data_AF-A0A9Q0WYD9-F1
#
_entry.id   AF-A0A9Q0WYD9-F1
#
_cell.length_a   1.000
_cell.length_b   1.000
_cell.length_c   1.000
_cell.angle_alpha   90.00
_cell.angle_beta   90.00
_cell.angle_gamma   90.00
#
_symmetry.space_group_name_H-M   'P 1'
#
loop_
_entity.id
_entity.type
_entity.pdbx_description
1 polymer ?
#
loop_
_entity_poly.entity_id
_entity_poly.type
_entity_poly.pdbx_seq_one_letter_code
_entity_poly.pdbx_strand_id
1 'polypeptide(L)' 'MVNATLKIDTQHLRDISFRIGSTYQLIGELLIQPDNEAILQARVGRIVDGIDLSLYQQSLQLLRQFQADHLNNSTS' A
#
# COMPACT_ATOMS: atom_id res chain seq x y z
N MET A 1 -8.88 11.57 11.82
CA MET A 1 -8.08 10.81 10.82
C MET A 1 -6.80 11.58 10.59
N VAL A 2 -5.64 10.95 10.78
CA VAL A 2 -4.37 11.57 10.40
C VAL A 2 -4.25 11.43 8.89
N ASN A 3 -4.27 12.55 8.17
CA ASN A 3 -4.03 12.55 6.73
C ASN A 3 -2.52 12.38 6.52
N ALA A 4 -2.09 11.17 6.19
CA ALA A 4 -0.72 10.91 5.76
C ALA A 4 -0.60 11.14 4.26
N THR A 5 0.55 11.65 3.81
CA THR A 5 0.88 11.82 2.40
C THR A 5 2.16 11.05 2.10
N LEU A 6 2.25 10.48 0.89
CA LEU A 6 3.40 9.71 0.42
C LEU A 6 3.66 10.08 -1.04
N LYS A 7 4.92 10.39 -1.38
CA LYS A 7 5.32 10.61 -2.78
C LYS A 7 5.40 9.27 -3.50
N ILE A 8 4.85 9.20 -4.71
CA ILE A 8 4.86 8.00 -5.55
C ILE A 8 5.65 8.33 -6.82
N ASP A 9 6.73 7.60 -7.06
CA ASP A 9 7.41 7.57 -8.35
C ASP A 9 6.69 6.54 -9.24
N THR A 10 6.13 7.03 -10.35
CA THR A 10 5.32 6.24 -11.29
C THR A 10 6.08 5.88 -12.57
N GLN A 11 7.39 6.15 -12.67
CA GLN A 11 8.15 6.00 -13.91
C GLN A 11 8.16 4.57 -14.48
N HIS A 12 7.98 3.55 -13.63
CA HIS A 12 7.96 2.14 -14.03
C HIS A 12 6.57 1.57 -14.26
N LEU A 13 5.51 2.35 -14.04
CA LEU A 13 4.14 1.92 -14.30
C LEU A 13 3.83 2.05 -15.78
N ARG A 14 3.33 0.96 -16.38
CA ARG A 14 2.81 0.94 -17.75
C ARG A 14 1.28 0.89 -17.71
N ASP A 15 0.64 1.55 -18.68
CA ASP A 15 -0.78 1.43 -18.96
C ASP A 15 -1.76 1.84 -17.83
N ILE A 16 -1.36 2.78 -16.96
CA ILE A 16 -2.22 3.34 -15.91
C ILE A 16 -2.53 4.80 -16.19
N SER A 17 -3.82 5.14 -16.32
CA SER A 17 -4.30 6.52 -16.38
C SER A 17 -4.64 7.03 -14.97
N PHE A 18 -3.87 8.00 -14.47
CA PHE A 18 -4.16 8.64 -13.20
C PHE A 18 -5.28 9.68 -13.30
N ARG A 19 -6.19 9.64 -12.33
CA ARG A 19 -7.36 10.53 -12.22
C ARG A 19 -7.43 11.05 -10.79
N ILE A 20 -7.55 12.37 -10.66
CA ILE A 20 -7.73 13.01 -9.36
C ILE A 20 -9.03 12.50 -8.74
N GLY A 21 -8.98 12.10 -7.48
CA GLY A 21 -10.13 11.58 -6.73
C GLY A 21 -10.34 10.06 -6.85
N SER A 22 -9.60 9.37 -7.74
CA SER A 22 -9.61 7.91 -7.79
C SER A 22 -8.74 7.29 -6.69
N THR A 23 -9.07 6.05 -6.30
CA THR A 23 -8.31 5.24 -5.35
C THR A 23 -7.42 4.27 -6.10
N TYR A 24 -6.16 4.19 -5.69
CA TYR A 24 -5.15 3.34 -6.31
C TYR A 24 -4.57 2.36 -5.30
N GLN A 25 -4.32 1.13 -5.75
CA GLN A 25 -3.46 0.20 -5.06
C GLN A 25 -2.14 0.11 -5.81
N LEU A 26 -1.04 0.31 -5.09
CA LEU A 26 0.32 0.36 -5.64
C LEU A 26 1.19 -0.65 -4.90
N ILE A 27 2.11 -1.30 -5.63
CA ILE A 27 3.16 -2.16 -5.09
C ILE A 27 4.48 -1.68 -5.66
N GLY A 28 5.48 -1.55 -4.80
CA GLY A 28 6.79 -1.01 -5.15
C GLY A 28 7.76 -1.05 -3.97
N GLU A 29 8.96 -0.52 -4.19
CA GLU A 29 9.97 -0.37 -3.15
C GLU A 29 9.88 1.02 -2.49
N LEU A 30 10.03 1.06 -1.17
CA LEU A 30 10.09 2.32 -0.43
C LEU A 30 11.53 2.82 -0.36
N LEU A 31 11.80 3.97 -0.98
CA LEU A 31 13.07 4.68 -0.88
C LEU A 31 12.94 5.80 0.16
N ILE A 32 13.81 5.78 1.16
CA ILE A 32 13.93 6.85 2.16
C ILE A 32 15.13 7.71 1.78
N GLN A 33 14.88 8.98 1.46
CA GLN A 33 15.92 9.92 1.07
C GLN A 33 16.66 10.49 2.28
N PRO A 34 17.87 11.08 2.09
CA PRO A 34 18.65 11.65 3.19
C PRO A 34 17.96 12.78 3.97
N ASP A 35 16.98 13.44 3.37
CA ASP A 35 16.13 14.46 3.99
C ASP A 35 14.91 13.87 4.73
N ASN A 36 14.89 12.54 4.89
CA ASN A 36 13.82 11.75 5.50
C ASN A 36 12.49 11.79 4.72
N GLU A 37 12.53 12.18 3.44
CA GLU A 37 11.38 12.00 2.55
C GLU A 37 11.27 10.55 2.08
N ALA A 38 10.06 9.99 2.20
CA ALA A 38 9.75 8.66 1.70
C ALA A 38 9.11 8.72 0.31
N ILE A 39 9.67 7.99 -0.64
CA ILE A 39 9.14 7.84 -2.01
C ILE A 39 8.89 6.36 -2.30
N LEU A 40 7.68 6.00 -2.71
CA LEU A 40 7.38 4.66 -3.23
C LEU A 40 7.71 4.60 -4.72
N GLN A 41 8.69 3.78 -5.11
CA GLN A 41 8.97 3.45 -6.50
C GLN A 41 7.98 2.38 -6.98
N ALA A 42 6.87 2.81 -7.56
CA ALA A 42 5.79 1.91 -7.93
C ALA A 42 6.16 1.06 -9.16
N ARG A 43 5.99 -0.26 -9.04
CA ARG A 43 6.19 -1.23 -10.13
C ARG A 43 4.89 -1.82 -10.66
N VAL A 44 3.88 -1.89 -9.81
CA VAL A 44 2.54 -2.34 -10.17
C VAL A 44 1.54 -1.36 -9.58
N GLY A 45 0.50 -1.05 -10.36
CA GLY A 45 -0.61 -0.23 -9.89
C GLY A 45 -1.93 -0.70 -10.48
N ARG A 46 -3.02 -0.43 -9.77
CA ARG A 46 -4.38 -0.58 -10.32
C ARG A 46 -5.33 0.43 -9.72
N ILE A 47 -6.32 0.83 -10.50
CA ILE A 47 -7.48 1.59 -10.03
C ILE A 47 -8.36 0.64 -9.23
N VAL A 48 -8.79 1.07 -8.05
CA VAL A 48 -9.68 0.33 -7.15
C VAL A 48 -10.88 1.19 -6.73
N ASP A 49 -11.34 2.04 -7.64
CA ASP A 49 -12.55 2.84 -7.44
C ASP A 49 -13.73 1.91 -7.10
N GLY A 50 -14.47 2.24 -6.04
CA GLY A 50 -15.58 1.43 -5.53
C GLY A 50 -15.18 0.33 -4.55
N ILE A 51 -13.90 0.18 -4.20
CA ILE A 51 -13.50 -0.71 -3.10
C ILE A 51 -14.09 -0.22 -1.77
N ASP A 52 -14.62 -1.14 -0.97
CA ASP A 52 -14.96 -0.86 0.43
C ASP A 52 -13.67 -0.80 1.26
N LEU A 53 -13.19 0.41 1.52
CA LEU A 53 -11.97 0.63 2.29
C LEU A 53 -12.09 0.15 3.74
N SER A 54 -13.29 0.18 4.34
CA SER A 54 -13.50 -0.29 5.71
C SER A 54 -13.34 -1.81 5.77
N LEU A 55 -13.98 -2.53 4.85
CA LEU A 55 -13.86 -3.99 4.76
C LEU A 55 -12.42 -4.40 4.40
N TYR A 56 -11.77 -3.67 3.50
CA TYR A 56 -10.37 -3.91 3.15
C TYR A 56 -9.46 -3.82 4.38
N GLN A 57 -9.61 -2.76 5.19
CA GLN A 57 -8.84 -2.59 6.42
C GLN A 57 -9.10 -3.70 7.44
N GLN A 58 -10.36 -4.11 7.63
CA GLN A 58 -10.72 -5.21 8.51
C GLN A 58 -10.10 -6.54 8.04
N SER A 59 -10.12 -6.80 6.73
CA SER A 59 -9.51 -8.02 6.17
C SER A 59 -7.99 -8.07 6.41
N LEU A 60 -7.30 -6.92 6.30
CA LEU A 60 -5.87 -6.81 6.59
C LEU A 60 -5.54 -6.98 8.08
N GLN A 61 -6.45 -6.59 8.98
CA GLN A 61 -6.29 -6.83 10.41
C GLN A 61 -6.38 -8.33 10.72
N LEU A 62 -7.41 -9.01 10.19
CA LEU A 62 -7.58 -10.46 10.36
C LEU A 62 -6.38 -11.24 9.80
N LEU A 63 -5.89 -10.86 8.62
CA LEU A 63 -4.71 -11.48 8.02
C LEU A 63 -3.46 -11.34 8.92
N ARG A 64 -3.20 -10.13 9.43
CA ARG A 64 -2.05 -9.88 10.32
C ARG A 64 -2.17 -10.65 11.63
N GLN A 65 -3.36 -10.73 12.21
CA GLN A 65 -3.60 -11.52 13.42
C GLN A 65 -3.29 -13.00 13.17
N PHE A 66 -3.85 -13.56 12.09
CA PHE A 66 -3.60 -14.95 11.71
C PHE A 66 -2.10 -15.23 11.50
N GLN A 67 -1.39 -14.34 10.79
CA GLN A 67 0.05 -14.47 10.56
C GLN A 67 0.86 -14.40 11.86
N ALA A 68 0.53 -13.49 12.76
CA ALA A 68 1.20 -13.35 14.06
C ALA A 68 1.02 -14.62 14.91
N ASP A 69 -0.18 -15.17 14.97
CA ASP A 69 -0.48 -16.38 15.74
C ASP A 69 0.32 -17.59 15.19
N HIS A 70 0.44 -17.71 13.88
CA HIS A 70 1.18 -18.83 13.25
C HIS A 70 2.70 -18.68 13.36
N LEU A 71 3.24 -17.47 13.31
CA LEU A 71 4.66 -17.21 13.52
C LEU A 71 5.08 -17.52 14.96
N ASN A 72 4.27 -17.13 15.95
CA ASN A 72 4.56 -17.42 17.35
C ASN A 72 4.53 -18.92 17.67
N ASN A 73 3.64 -19.67 17.01
CA ASN A 73 3.51 -21.12 17.18
C ASN A 73 4.62 -21.93 16.49
N SER A 74 5.38 -21.35 15.55
CA SER A 74 6.48 -22.02 14.85
C SER A 74 7.85 -21.78 15.47
N THR A 75 7.94 -20.91 16.49
CA THR A 75 9.14 -20.65 17.30
C THR A 75 9.13 -21.33 18.68
N SER A 76 8.14 -22.19 18.97
CA SER A 76 8.06 -22.99 20.20
C SER A 76 8.39 -24.46 19.96
#